data_AF-A0A316QDR4-F1
#
_entry.id   AF-A0A316QDR4-F1
#
_cell.length_a   1.000
_cell.length_b   1.000
_cell.length_c   1.000
_cell.angle_alpha   90.00
_cell.angle_beta   90.00
_cell.angle_gamma   90.00
#
_symmetry.space_group_name_H-M   'P 1'
#
loop_
_entity.id
_entity.type
_entity.pdbx_description
1 polymer ?
#
loop_
_entity_poly.entity_id
_entity_poly.type
_entity_poly.pdbx_seq_one_letter_code
_entity_poly.pdbx_strand_id
1 'polypeptide(L)'
;MSKDVNPLDAKTAAAYLSENLPAVYGYALARLYDKTDAEDLAGEIVCEILASAENLKSQDAFWGFAWKIAENTFRKFIRKKQLLNALCDMPEEKDIGVFQPSPEEVITEKESDEDKLYRLRQELSLLTKQYREVTVSYYVHGKRCHEIASEQNISVEMVKYYLFKTRKLLKEGIGMTRKLGEKSYNPGVFRMDFWGDRNYYAHIFDRKLPGSIVLAAYDVPMTKEELSLELGVSMPYLEDELDILEAAGLLKKTGNSYQTNLVILTEAYEKEFVQSTAAIYEKTANAVFADALALLPKVRALNFHTESCYDDNRLLWTILNIAMIEGFTLASKHEPIGKAPKLALGGYGRIFGYDNDYRFHHFHGITMRTEKEDGTVWFSAVNYRIIERCQLYSHIHFDRTSAAMWDAILSKPANPENPALPELIENGFIRCENDILSANFPVFENAVFETLSELLRPTAEVVSACMIDISDKAAAILAEHAPAAVRDQCPAIAKIHHRLDVMAFLIEKMVENGQLIVPQKRTNLCIFGVKTTS
;
A
#
# COMPACT_ATOMS: atom_id res chain seq x y z
N MET A 1 41.77 93.38 -18.06
CA MET A 1 40.53 92.63 -18.26
C MET A 1 40.90 91.17 -18.50
N SER A 2 41.08 90.43 -17.40
CA SER A 2 41.23 88.97 -17.40
C SER A 2 39.82 88.40 -17.36
N LYS A 3 39.43 87.57 -18.33
CA LYS A 3 38.23 86.73 -18.21
C LYS A 3 38.64 85.56 -17.32
N ASP A 4 38.17 85.53 -16.08
CA ASP A 4 38.22 84.33 -15.26
C ASP A 4 37.33 83.28 -15.95
N VAL A 5 37.99 82.38 -16.66
CA VAL A 5 37.42 81.18 -17.25
C VAL A 5 37.29 80.19 -16.10
N ASN A 6 36.08 80.02 -15.58
CA ASN A 6 35.81 79.02 -14.56
C ASN A 6 35.69 77.65 -15.26
N PRO A 7 36.62 76.70 -15.05
CA PRO A 7 36.52 75.36 -15.65
C PRO A 7 35.27 74.65 -15.13
N LEU A 8 34.62 73.88 -16.01
CA LEU A 8 33.38 73.17 -15.67
C LEU A 8 33.72 72.01 -14.72
N ASP A 9 33.18 72.03 -13.50
CA ASP A 9 33.45 70.94 -12.54
C ASP A 9 32.82 69.62 -13.03
N ALA A 10 33.45 68.49 -12.69
CA ALA A 10 33.00 67.17 -13.15
C ALA A 10 31.55 66.85 -12.70
N LYS A 11 31.06 67.48 -11.62
CA LYS A 11 29.67 67.34 -11.13
C LYS A 11 28.66 67.98 -12.06
N THR A 12 28.96 69.16 -12.59
CA THR A 12 28.09 69.89 -13.54
C THR A 12 28.07 69.18 -14.89
N ALA A 13 29.22 68.64 -15.34
CA ALA A 13 29.29 67.80 -16.55
C ALA A 13 28.47 66.50 -16.39
N ALA A 14 28.54 65.86 -15.23
CA ALA A 14 27.75 64.66 -14.92
C ALA A 14 26.24 64.95 -14.90
N ALA A 15 25.82 66.10 -14.37
CA ALA A 15 24.41 66.51 -14.40
C ALA A 15 23.90 66.67 -15.84
N TYR A 16 24.63 67.41 -16.70
CA TYR A 16 24.24 67.58 -18.10
C TYR A 16 24.21 66.28 -18.90
N LEU A 17 25.16 65.36 -18.63
CA LEU A 17 25.18 64.05 -19.24
C LEU A 17 24.01 63.19 -18.80
N SER A 18 23.68 63.18 -17.51
CA SER A 18 22.60 62.34 -16.96
C SER A 18 21.24 62.60 -17.60
N GLU A 19 20.96 63.86 -17.93
CA GLU A 19 19.72 64.27 -18.60
C GLU A 19 19.68 63.91 -20.09
N ASN A 20 20.83 63.58 -20.69
CA ASN A 20 21.00 63.33 -22.13
C ASN A 20 21.70 61.99 -22.45
N LEU A 21 21.79 61.08 -21.48
CA LEU A 21 22.29 59.71 -21.70
C LEU A 21 21.56 58.99 -22.85
N PRO A 22 20.23 59.12 -23.03
CA PRO A 22 19.55 58.52 -24.18
C PRO A 22 20.06 59.02 -25.53
N ALA A 23 20.52 60.29 -25.61
CA ALA A 23 21.07 60.85 -26.83
C ALA A 23 22.47 60.30 -27.13
N VAL A 24 23.31 60.10 -26.10
CA VAL A 24 24.63 59.47 -26.24
C VAL A 24 24.50 58.00 -26.64
N TYR A 25 23.57 57.28 -26.01
CA TYR A 25 23.26 55.91 -26.38
C TYR A 25 22.67 55.82 -27.81
N GLY A 26 21.75 56.72 -28.16
CA GLY A 26 21.21 56.82 -29.52
C GLY A 26 22.30 57.12 -30.57
N TYR A 27 23.29 57.96 -30.24
CA TYR A 27 24.44 58.22 -31.10
C TYR A 27 25.29 56.98 -31.36
N ALA A 28 25.52 56.15 -30.33
CA ALA A 28 26.27 54.90 -30.43
C ALA A 28 25.48 53.83 -31.21
N LEU A 29 24.21 53.65 -30.88
CA LEU A 29 23.32 52.68 -31.53
C LEU A 29 23.13 52.98 -33.02
N ALA A 30 22.99 54.26 -33.39
CA ALA A 30 22.87 54.68 -34.79
C ALA A 30 24.13 54.41 -35.63
N ARG A 31 25.27 54.08 -35.02
CA ARG A 31 26.54 53.81 -35.71
C ARG A 31 27.00 52.36 -35.64
N LEU A 32 26.69 51.67 -34.54
CA LEU A 32 27.12 50.29 -34.31
C LEU A 32 26.04 49.27 -34.63
N TYR A 33 24.76 49.66 -34.57
CA TYR A 33 23.59 48.81 -34.83
C TYR A 33 23.51 47.51 -34.01
N ASP A 34 24.39 47.32 -33.03
CA ASP A 34 24.41 46.26 -32.02
C ASP A 34 24.17 46.86 -30.64
N LYS A 35 23.35 46.20 -29.82
CA LYS A 35 22.93 46.73 -28.52
C LYS A 35 24.08 46.73 -27.51
N THR A 36 24.85 45.65 -27.45
CA THR A 36 25.92 45.47 -26.48
C THR A 36 27.08 46.41 -26.78
N ASP A 37 27.53 46.47 -28.03
CA ASP A 37 28.58 47.40 -28.43
C ASP A 37 28.15 48.88 -28.26
N ALA A 38 26.86 49.18 -28.45
CA ALA A 38 26.34 50.53 -28.25
C ALA A 38 26.32 50.94 -26.77
N GLU A 39 25.99 50.02 -25.85
CA GLU A 39 26.07 50.24 -24.41
C GLU A 39 27.52 50.49 -23.97
N ASP A 40 28.46 49.66 -24.45
CA ASP A 40 29.89 49.80 -24.16
C ASP A 40 30.47 51.11 -24.68
N LEU A 41 30.21 51.45 -25.94
CA LEU A 41 30.67 52.71 -26.52
C LEU A 41 30.04 53.90 -25.81
N ALA A 42 28.75 53.87 -25.49
CA ALA A 42 28.10 54.95 -24.76
C ALA A 42 28.74 55.15 -23.37
N GLY A 43 29.07 54.05 -22.68
CA GLY A 43 29.83 54.07 -21.44
C GLY A 43 31.21 54.70 -21.59
N GLU A 44 32.00 54.26 -22.58
CA GLU A 44 33.32 54.84 -22.85
C GLU A 44 33.24 56.35 -23.19
N ILE A 45 32.24 56.77 -23.96
CA ILE A 45 32.02 58.18 -24.30
C ILE A 45 31.74 59.00 -23.04
N VAL A 46 30.84 58.52 -22.17
CA VAL A 46 30.51 59.21 -20.91
C VAL A 46 31.74 59.33 -20.02
N CYS A 47 32.52 58.25 -19.87
CA CYS A 47 33.74 58.26 -19.08
C CYS A 47 34.78 59.24 -19.62
N GLU A 48 35.01 59.27 -20.94
CA GLU A 48 35.99 60.18 -21.57
C GLU A 48 35.55 61.65 -21.50
N ILE A 49 34.25 61.93 -21.61
CA ILE A 49 33.71 63.30 -21.43
C ILE A 49 33.93 63.76 -19.99
N LEU A 50 33.63 62.92 -19.00
CA LEU A 50 33.84 63.24 -17.59
C LEU A 50 35.32 63.41 -17.25
N ALA A 51 36.18 62.53 -17.75
CA ALA A 51 37.63 62.61 -17.54
C ALA A 51 38.26 63.85 -18.18
N SER A 52 37.68 64.33 -19.28
CA SER A 52 38.18 65.49 -20.01
C SER A 52 37.48 66.81 -19.66
N ALA A 53 36.45 66.77 -18.80
CA ALA A 53 35.58 67.91 -18.50
C ALA A 53 36.32 69.13 -17.96
N GLU A 54 37.37 68.91 -17.15
CA GLU A 54 38.19 69.98 -16.55
C GLU A 54 38.96 70.81 -17.59
N ASN A 55 39.14 70.27 -18.81
CA ASN A 55 39.82 70.97 -19.91
C ASN A 55 38.90 71.91 -20.68
N LEU A 56 37.59 71.92 -20.37
CA LEU A 56 36.61 72.76 -21.06
C LEU A 56 36.64 74.19 -20.53
N LYS A 57 37.06 75.11 -21.40
CA LYS A 57 37.22 76.55 -21.09
C LYS A 57 35.92 77.37 -21.11
N SER A 58 34.79 76.80 -21.50
CA SER A 58 33.51 77.51 -21.53
C SER A 58 32.35 76.53 -21.46
N GLN A 59 31.38 76.79 -20.58
CA GLN A 59 30.20 75.95 -20.42
C GLN A 59 29.30 75.95 -21.67
N ASP A 60 29.24 77.07 -22.39
CA ASP A 60 28.42 77.21 -23.60
C ASP A 60 28.86 76.30 -24.76
N ALA A 61 30.08 75.73 -24.68
CA ALA A 61 30.65 74.85 -25.70
C ALA A 61 30.54 73.35 -25.33
N PHE A 62 29.86 73.01 -24.23
CA PHE A 62 29.84 71.65 -23.68
C PHE A 62 29.41 70.60 -24.71
N TRP A 63 28.29 70.79 -25.41
CA TRP A 63 27.81 69.79 -26.38
C TRP A 63 28.70 69.67 -27.62
N GLY A 64 29.28 70.77 -28.08
CA GLY A 64 30.25 70.72 -29.19
C GLY A 64 31.51 69.92 -28.80
N PHE A 65 31.96 70.09 -27.56
CA PHE A 65 33.06 69.32 -26.97
C PHE A 65 32.70 67.84 -26.77
N ALA A 66 31.54 67.57 -26.17
CA ALA A 66 31.03 66.23 -25.90
C ALA A 66 30.87 65.41 -27.18
N TRP A 67 30.29 65.98 -28.24
CA TRP A 67 30.16 65.29 -29.52
C TRP A 67 31.50 65.09 -30.22
N LYS A 68 32.48 65.98 -29.99
CA LYS A 68 33.83 65.78 -30.51
C LYS A 68 34.56 64.64 -29.81
N ILE A 69 34.40 64.52 -28.49
CA ILE A 69 34.88 63.37 -27.72
C ILE A 69 34.17 62.10 -28.20
N ALA A 70 32.85 62.12 -28.33
CA ALA A 70 32.07 60.99 -28.82
C ALA A 70 32.58 60.47 -30.18
N GLU A 71 32.88 61.38 -31.11
CA GLU A 71 33.45 61.03 -32.42
C GLU A 71 34.85 60.39 -32.30
N ASN A 72 35.71 60.93 -31.44
CA ASN A 72 37.06 60.40 -31.24
C ASN A 72 37.06 59.04 -30.54
N THR A 73 36.23 58.89 -29.51
CA THR A 73 36.04 57.64 -28.77
C THR A 73 35.45 56.57 -29.69
N PHE A 74 34.46 56.91 -30.54
CA PHE A 74 33.96 56.00 -31.57
C PHE A 74 35.06 55.53 -32.51
N ARG A 75 35.90 56.43 -33.03
CA ARG A 75 37.02 56.05 -33.91
C ARG A 75 38.03 55.14 -33.20
N LYS A 76 38.30 55.39 -31.92
CA LYS A 76 39.19 54.56 -31.08
C LYS A 76 38.59 53.18 -30.83
N PHE A 77 37.29 53.13 -30.53
CA PHE A 77 36.52 51.91 -30.34
C PHE A 77 36.53 51.04 -31.60
N ILE A 78 36.24 51.61 -32.77
CA ILE A 78 36.31 50.90 -34.05
C ILE A 78 37.73 50.39 -34.35
N ARG A 79 38.77 51.19 -34.10
CA ARG A 79 40.15 50.74 -34.30
C ARG A 79 40.54 49.60 -33.37
N LYS A 80 40.14 49.68 -32.09
CA LYS A 80 40.36 48.62 -31.10
C LYS A 80 39.64 47.33 -31.51
N LYS A 81 38.39 47.43 -31.98
CA LYS A 81 37.60 46.31 -32.49
C LYS A 81 38.18 45.71 -33.76
N GLN A 82 38.63 46.55 -34.70
CA GLN A 82 39.31 46.11 -35.92
C GLN A 82 40.64 45.41 -35.61
N LEU A 83 41.41 45.91 -34.64
CA LEU A 83 42.64 45.26 -34.20
C LEU A 83 42.36 43.92 -33.52
N LEU A 84 41.33 43.84 -32.67
CA LEU A 84 40.88 42.57 -32.07
C LEU A 84 40.46 41.56 -33.14
N ASN A 85 39.69 42.01 -34.13
CA ASN A 85 39.25 41.18 -35.25
C ASN A 85 40.41 40.75 -36.15
N ALA A 86 41.43 41.59 -36.33
CA ALA A 86 42.63 41.27 -37.12
C ALA A 86 43.63 40.36 -36.40
N LEU A 87 43.59 40.31 -35.05
CA LEU A 87 44.37 39.35 -34.25
C LEU A 87 43.70 37.96 -34.20
N CYS A 88 42.42 37.89 -34.57
CA CYS A 88 41.66 36.66 -34.73
C CYS A 88 41.56 36.29 -36.22
N ASP A 89 42.69 35.94 -36.85
CA ASP A 89 42.70 35.26 -38.15
C ASP A 89 42.16 33.82 -37.96
N MET A 90 40.84 33.67 -38.03
CA MET A 90 40.19 32.39 -38.33
C MET A 90 39.34 32.57 -39.59
N PRO A 91 39.33 31.58 -40.52
CA PRO A 91 38.71 31.73 -41.83
C PRO A 91 37.21 32.00 -41.71
N GLU A 92 36.71 32.86 -42.60
CA GLU A 92 35.32 33.28 -42.72
C GLU A 92 34.30 32.13 -42.58
N GLU A 93 33.64 32.03 -41.43
CA GLU A 93 32.33 31.38 -41.30
C GLU A 93 31.25 32.46 -41.30
N LYS A 94 30.69 32.68 -42.49
CA LYS A 94 29.42 33.38 -42.70
C LYS A 94 28.27 32.52 -42.15
N ASP A 95 28.12 32.38 -40.82
CA ASP A 95 26.82 32.01 -40.20
C ASP A 95 26.85 32.00 -38.67
N ILE A 96 27.08 33.12 -37.98
CA ILE A 96 26.75 33.17 -36.54
C ILE A 96 26.21 34.55 -36.13
N GLY A 97 24.99 34.82 -36.56
CA GLY A 97 24.06 35.69 -35.86
C GLY A 97 23.21 34.88 -34.89
N VAL A 98 23.81 34.14 -33.97
CA VAL A 98 23.10 33.51 -32.83
C VAL A 98 24.05 33.55 -31.65
N PHE A 99 23.65 34.25 -30.59
CA PHE A 99 24.27 34.11 -29.26
C PHE A 99 24.32 32.61 -28.95
N GLN A 100 25.49 31.99 -28.96
CA GLN A 100 25.60 30.60 -28.54
C GLN A 100 25.33 30.60 -27.03
N PRO A 101 24.23 29.98 -26.56
CA PRO A 101 23.91 29.99 -25.15
C PRO A 101 25.05 29.36 -24.37
N SER A 102 25.35 29.93 -23.21
CA SER A 102 26.41 29.39 -22.35
C SER A 102 26.11 27.92 -22.00
N PRO A 103 27.10 27.10 -21.65
CA PRO A 103 26.86 25.72 -21.21
C PRO A 103 25.82 25.65 -20.07
N GLU A 104 25.78 26.64 -19.17
CA GLU A 104 24.75 26.75 -18.13
C GLU A 104 23.37 27.07 -18.69
N GLU A 105 23.26 27.96 -19.69
CA GLU A 105 22.00 28.28 -20.37
C GLU A 105 21.45 27.09 -21.17
N VAL A 106 22.32 26.34 -21.86
CA VAL A 106 21.94 25.11 -22.57
C VAL A 106 21.47 24.03 -21.60
N ILE A 107 22.13 23.89 -20.45
CA ILE A 107 21.72 22.95 -19.39
C ILE A 107 20.38 23.40 -18.81
N THR A 108 20.22 24.68 -18.49
CA THR A 108 18.98 25.24 -17.91
C THR A 108 17.80 25.14 -18.88
N GLU A 109 18.00 25.37 -20.18
CA GLU A 109 16.96 25.20 -21.21
C GLU A 109 16.61 23.72 -21.43
N LYS A 110 17.61 22.83 -21.43
CA LYS A 110 17.36 21.38 -21.48
C LYS A 110 16.61 20.87 -20.25
N GLU A 111 17.02 21.30 -19.05
CA GLU A 111 16.32 21.01 -17.80
C GLU A 111 14.88 21.56 -17.85
N SER A 112 14.68 22.76 -18.43
CA SER A 112 13.35 23.34 -18.63
C SER A 112 12.46 22.53 -19.58
N ASP A 113 13.01 22.02 -20.69
CA ASP A 113 12.27 21.22 -21.66
C ASP A 113 12.01 19.79 -21.16
N GLU A 114 12.96 19.19 -20.43
CA GLU A 114 12.79 17.92 -19.74
C GLU A 114 11.70 18.03 -18.65
N ASP A 115 11.66 19.12 -17.89
CA ASP A 115 10.62 19.40 -16.90
C ASP A 115 9.23 19.55 -17.54
N LYS A 116 9.13 20.27 -18.66
CA LYS A 116 7.87 20.40 -19.42
C LYS A 116 7.40 19.04 -19.93
N LEU A 117 8.32 18.24 -20.47
CA LEU A 117 8.03 16.90 -20.97
C LEU A 117 7.62 15.96 -19.85
N TYR A 118 8.27 16.04 -18.70
CA TYR A 118 7.95 15.28 -17.49
C TYR A 118 6.53 15.60 -17.01
N ARG A 119 6.19 16.89 -16.85
CA ARG A 119 4.83 17.32 -16.46
C ARG A 119 3.78 16.87 -17.47
N LEU A 120 4.07 16.95 -18.77
CA LEU A 120 3.17 16.44 -19.80
C LEU A 120 2.95 14.93 -19.67
N ARG A 121 4.01 14.14 -19.49
CA ARG A 121 3.92 12.68 -19.29
C ARG A 121 3.15 12.33 -18.02
N GLN A 122 3.35 13.08 -16.94
CA GLN A 122 2.60 12.93 -15.70
C GLN A 122 1.11 13.14 -15.93
N GLU A 123 0.70 14.23 -16.58
CA GLU A 123 -0.72 14.50 -16.84
C GLU A 123 -1.33 13.53 -17.87
N LEU A 124 -0.56 13.10 -18.88
CA LEU A 124 -0.99 12.02 -19.78
C LEU A 124 -1.24 10.71 -19.02
N SER A 125 -0.48 10.44 -17.97
CA SER A 125 -0.62 9.23 -17.16
C SER A 125 -1.91 9.20 -16.32
N LEU A 126 -2.54 10.35 -16.08
CA LEU A 126 -3.80 10.49 -15.35
C LEU A 126 -5.04 10.40 -16.26
N LEU A 127 -4.85 10.36 -17.59
CA LEU A 127 -5.97 10.28 -18.53
C LEU A 127 -6.64 8.91 -18.46
N THR A 128 -7.96 8.91 -18.32
CA THR A 128 -8.78 7.69 -18.46
C THR A 128 -8.65 7.10 -19.86
N LYS A 129 -8.94 5.81 -19.97
CA LYS A 129 -8.79 5.01 -21.19
C LYS A 129 -9.27 5.72 -22.46
N GLN A 130 -10.49 6.26 -22.44
CA GLN A 130 -11.10 6.92 -23.60
C GLN A 130 -10.28 8.13 -24.08
N TYR A 131 -9.90 9.03 -23.16
CA TYR A 131 -9.09 10.21 -23.52
C TYR A 131 -7.68 9.82 -23.95
N ARG A 132 -7.07 8.85 -23.26
CA ARG A 132 -5.72 8.36 -23.54
C ARG A 132 -5.64 7.72 -24.92
N GLU A 133 -6.50 6.77 -25.25
CA GLU A 133 -6.47 6.02 -26.51
C GLU A 133 -6.70 6.93 -27.73
N VAL A 134 -7.67 7.85 -27.64
CA VAL A 134 -7.90 8.86 -28.69
C VAL A 134 -6.69 9.77 -28.87
N THR A 135 -6.09 10.22 -27.77
CA THR A 135 -4.92 11.13 -27.80
C THR A 135 -3.70 10.46 -28.40
N VAL A 136 -3.39 9.22 -27.98
CA VAL A 136 -2.27 8.44 -28.54
C VAL A 136 -2.50 8.15 -30.02
N SER A 137 -3.72 7.72 -30.40
CA SER A 137 -4.05 7.44 -31.80
C SER A 137 -3.88 8.66 -32.71
N TYR A 138 -4.29 9.83 -32.23
CA TYR A 138 -4.20 11.06 -33.03
C TYR A 138 -2.77 11.65 -33.04
N TYR A 139 -2.18 11.89 -31.88
CA TYR A 139 -0.91 12.64 -31.77
C TYR A 139 0.34 11.78 -31.93
N VAL A 140 0.28 10.49 -31.56
CA VAL A 140 1.44 9.59 -31.63
C VAL A 140 1.39 8.75 -32.90
N HIS A 141 0.21 8.21 -33.24
CA HIS A 141 0.06 7.36 -34.42
C HIS A 141 -0.38 8.11 -35.69
N GLY A 142 -0.72 9.40 -35.60
CA GLY A 142 -1.05 10.23 -36.77
C GLY A 142 -2.37 9.87 -37.46
N LYS A 143 -3.27 9.14 -36.79
CA LYS A 143 -4.56 8.72 -37.37
C LYS A 143 -5.53 9.89 -37.53
N ARG A 144 -6.34 9.84 -38.58
CA ARG A 144 -7.41 10.82 -38.84
C ARG A 144 -8.63 10.52 -37.98
N CYS A 145 -9.42 11.55 -37.65
CA CYS A 145 -10.57 11.39 -36.75
C CYS A 145 -11.60 10.34 -37.20
N HIS A 146 -11.79 10.15 -38.51
CA HIS A 146 -12.71 9.13 -39.03
C HIS A 146 -12.17 7.70 -38.87
N GLU A 147 -10.85 7.52 -38.94
CA GLU A 147 -10.20 6.22 -38.71
C GLU A 147 -10.35 5.84 -37.24
N ILE A 148 -10.06 6.78 -36.32
CA ILE A 148 -10.24 6.59 -34.87
C ILE A 148 -11.71 6.28 -34.53
N ALA A 149 -12.64 7.02 -35.12
CA ALA A 149 -14.08 6.81 -34.94
C ALA A 149 -14.49 5.39 -35.36
N SER A 150 -14.00 4.92 -36.51
CA SER A 150 -14.28 3.57 -37.01
C SER A 150 -13.66 2.49 -36.13
N GLU A 151 -12.42 2.66 -35.66
CA GLU A 151 -11.72 1.68 -34.83
C GLU A 151 -12.33 1.53 -33.44
N GLN A 152 -12.72 2.64 -32.82
CA GLN A 152 -13.27 2.68 -31.46
C GLN A 152 -14.81 2.59 -31.42
N ASN A 153 -15.46 2.50 -32.59
CA ASN A 153 -16.91 2.43 -32.74
C ASN A 153 -17.65 3.61 -32.07
N ILE A 154 -17.19 4.84 -32.33
CA ILE A 154 -17.77 6.10 -31.84
C ILE A 154 -17.96 7.10 -32.98
N SER A 155 -18.71 8.19 -32.76
CA SER A 155 -18.86 9.22 -33.80
C SER A 155 -17.59 10.08 -33.96
N VAL A 156 -17.42 10.66 -35.15
CA VAL A 156 -16.32 11.61 -35.42
C VAL A 156 -16.41 12.84 -34.51
N GLU A 157 -17.63 13.28 -34.20
CA GLU A 157 -17.91 14.35 -33.25
C GLU A 157 -17.42 13.99 -31.84
N MET A 158 -17.60 12.75 -31.40
CA MET A 158 -17.09 12.27 -30.11
C MET A 158 -15.56 12.23 -30.08
N VAL A 159 -14.90 11.80 -31.16
CA VAL A 159 -13.43 11.89 -31.27
C VAL A 159 -12.95 13.33 -31.11
N LYS A 160 -13.58 14.29 -31.81
CA LYS A 160 -13.26 15.71 -31.69
C LYS A 160 -13.49 16.23 -30.28
N TYR A 161 -14.59 15.81 -29.63
CA TYR A 161 -14.89 16.14 -28.25
C TYR A 161 -13.81 15.62 -27.29
N TYR A 162 -13.41 14.35 -27.40
CA TYR A 162 -12.37 13.76 -26.56
C TYR A 162 -11.02 14.47 -26.72
N LEU A 163 -10.62 14.79 -27.96
CA LEU A 163 -9.40 15.56 -28.23
C LEU A 163 -9.46 16.97 -27.62
N PHE A 164 -10.60 17.66 -27.77
CA PHE A 164 -10.81 18.98 -27.18
C PHE A 164 -10.74 18.93 -25.65
N LYS A 165 -11.47 17.99 -25.04
CA LYS A 165 -11.52 17.82 -23.59
C LYS A 165 -10.17 17.40 -23.03
N THR A 166 -9.42 16.53 -23.71
CA THR A 166 -8.07 16.14 -23.30
C THR A 166 -7.12 17.34 -23.29
N ARG A 167 -7.10 18.17 -24.34
CA ARG A 167 -6.28 19.40 -24.35
C ARG A 167 -6.62 20.32 -23.18
N LYS A 168 -7.90 20.42 -22.81
CA LYS A 168 -8.34 21.21 -21.66
C LYS A 168 -7.83 20.60 -20.34
N LEU A 169 -7.99 19.29 -20.15
CA LEU A 169 -7.49 18.57 -18.96
C LEU A 169 -5.97 18.70 -18.80
N LEU A 170 -5.21 18.50 -19.88
CA LEU A 170 -3.74 18.62 -19.86
C LEU A 170 -3.32 20.06 -19.55
N LYS A 171 -3.97 21.06 -20.15
CA LYS A 171 -3.66 22.47 -19.89
C LYS A 171 -3.93 22.85 -18.43
N GLU A 172 -5.05 22.39 -17.86
CA GLU A 172 -5.40 22.61 -16.46
C GLU A 172 -4.40 21.90 -15.54
N GLY A 173 -4.10 20.63 -15.81
CA GLY A 173 -3.20 19.80 -15.02
C GLY A 173 -1.76 20.30 -14.98
N ILE A 174 -1.18 20.69 -16.12
CA ILE A 174 0.20 21.22 -16.20
C ILE A 174 0.37 22.50 -15.37
N GLY A 175 -0.70 23.30 -15.25
CA GLY A 175 -0.74 24.51 -14.43
C GLY A 175 -1.01 24.25 -12.94
N MET A 176 -1.34 23.02 -12.55
CA MET A 176 -1.64 22.63 -11.17
C MET A 176 -0.45 21.90 -10.54
N THR A 177 -0.29 22.08 -9.23
CA THR A 177 0.59 21.21 -8.44
C THR A 177 -0.23 20.05 -7.90
N ARG A 178 -0.05 18.86 -8.46
CA ARG A 178 -0.63 17.62 -7.93
C ARG A 178 0.17 17.19 -6.70
N LYS A 179 -0.50 17.04 -5.56
CA LYS A 179 0.09 16.37 -4.39
C LYS A 179 -0.35 14.91 -4.41
N LEU A 180 0.62 14.00 -4.41
CA LEU A 180 0.32 12.59 -4.21
C LEU A 180 -0.14 12.34 -2.78
N GLY A 181 -1.00 11.35 -2.61
CA GLY A 181 -1.43 10.90 -1.29
C GLY A 181 -0.34 10.13 -0.54
N GLU A 182 -0.59 9.86 0.74
CA GLU A 182 0.35 9.11 1.57
C GLU A 182 0.58 7.71 1.02
N LYS A 183 -0.47 7.06 0.49
CA LYS A 183 -0.38 5.68 -0.01
C LYS A 183 0.53 5.51 -1.23
N SER A 184 0.94 6.60 -1.88
CA SER A 184 1.93 6.58 -2.97
C SER A 184 3.34 6.17 -2.52
N TYR A 185 3.71 6.47 -1.26
CA TYR A 185 5.01 6.09 -0.68
C TYR A 185 4.87 5.22 0.57
N ASN A 186 3.71 5.21 1.22
CA ASN A 186 3.36 4.38 2.36
C ASN A 186 2.01 3.66 2.14
N PRO A 187 1.95 2.62 1.28
CA PRO A 187 0.70 2.01 0.79
C PRO A 187 -0.18 1.31 1.85
N GLY A 188 0.29 1.18 3.10
CA GLY A 188 -0.32 0.31 4.11
C GLY A 188 -0.13 -1.18 3.79
N VAL A 189 -0.56 -2.05 4.71
CA VAL A 189 -0.53 -3.51 4.52
C VAL A 189 -1.95 -4.05 4.65
N PHE A 190 -2.48 -4.61 3.56
CA PHE A 190 -3.76 -5.30 3.60
C PHE A 190 -3.56 -6.81 3.64
N ARG A 191 -4.27 -7.50 4.52
CA ARG A 191 -4.35 -8.95 4.57
C ARG A 191 -5.80 -9.41 4.47
N MET A 192 -6.04 -10.48 3.71
CA MET A 192 -7.37 -11.00 3.47
C MET A 192 -7.56 -12.31 4.22
N ASP A 193 -8.70 -12.44 4.89
CA ASP A 193 -9.20 -13.71 5.38
C ASP A 193 -10.51 -14.11 4.71
N PHE A 194 -10.78 -15.41 4.76
CA PHE A 194 -11.91 -16.04 4.09
C PHE A 194 -12.54 -17.08 5.00
N TRP A 195 -13.86 -17.01 5.14
CA TRP A 195 -14.65 -18.06 5.78
C TRP A 195 -15.68 -18.60 4.79
N GLY A 196 -15.66 -19.90 4.53
CA GLY A 196 -16.53 -20.51 3.53
C GLY A 196 -16.04 -21.87 3.07
N ASP A 197 -16.38 -22.23 1.83
CA ASP A 197 -15.94 -23.45 1.19
C ASP A 197 -14.49 -23.36 0.67
N ARG A 198 -14.30 -22.99 -0.60
CA ARG A 198 -13.00 -22.86 -1.24
C ARG A 198 -12.69 -21.39 -1.48
N ASN A 199 -11.52 -20.96 -1.03
CA ASN A 199 -11.06 -19.59 -1.25
C ASN A 199 -10.52 -19.40 -2.69
N TYR A 200 -11.36 -18.86 -3.59
CA TYR A 200 -10.97 -18.46 -4.95
C TYR A 200 -10.29 -17.09 -5.03
N TYR A 201 -10.17 -16.39 -3.89
CA TYR A 201 -9.70 -15.00 -3.80
C TYR A 201 -8.25 -14.90 -3.33
N ALA A 202 -7.64 -16.02 -2.90
CA ALA A 202 -6.33 -16.08 -2.27
C ALA A 202 -5.24 -15.27 -3.00
N HIS A 203 -5.23 -15.32 -4.34
CA HIS A 203 -4.18 -14.71 -5.16
C HIS A 203 -4.45 -13.26 -5.59
N ILE A 204 -5.62 -12.69 -5.27
CA ILE A 204 -5.93 -11.30 -5.65
C ILE A 204 -4.98 -10.33 -4.96
N PHE A 205 -4.63 -10.61 -3.70
CA PHE A 205 -3.81 -9.75 -2.86
C PHE A 205 -2.33 -10.16 -2.82
N ASP A 206 -1.89 -11.04 -3.73
CA ASP A 206 -0.46 -11.34 -3.92
C ASP A 206 0.31 -10.09 -4.41
N ARG A 207 -0.39 -9.22 -5.14
CA ARG A 207 0.12 -7.91 -5.57
C ARG A 207 -0.23 -6.85 -4.51
N LYS A 208 0.67 -5.87 -4.33
CA LYS A 208 0.46 -4.77 -3.37
C LYS A 208 -0.70 -3.84 -3.72
N LEU A 209 -0.84 -3.52 -5.01
CA LEU A 209 -1.79 -2.51 -5.48
C LEU A 209 -3.26 -2.82 -5.13
N PRO A 210 -3.77 -4.06 -5.31
CA PRO A 210 -5.10 -4.45 -4.84
C PRO A 210 -5.38 -4.10 -3.38
N GLY A 211 -4.43 -4.42 -2.49
CA GLY A 211 -4.51 -4.10 -1.06
C GLY A 211 -4.57 -2.60 -0.80
N SER A 212 -3.71 -1.83 -1.48
CA SER A 212 -3.69 -0.37 -1.35
C SER A 212 -4.98 0.29 -1.84
N ILE A 213 -5.59 -0.22 -2.92
CA ILE A 213 -6.87 0.27 -3.44
C ILE A 213 -7.98 0.04 -2.41
N VAL A 214 -8.12 -1.16 -1.86
CA VAL A 214 -9.19 -1.46 -0.89
C VAL A 214 -9.01 -0.68 0.41
N LEU A 215 -7.77 -0.38 0.81
CA LEU A 215 -7.49 0.49 1.95
C LEU A 215 -7.79 1.97 1.65
N ALA A 216 -7.48 2.45 0.44
CA ALA A 216 -7.74 3.84 0.04
C ALA A 216 -9.24 4.14 -0.05
N ALA A 217 -10.00 3.23 -0.66
CA ALA A 217 -11.44 3.36 -0.85
C ALA A 217 -12.28 2.80 0.31
N TYR A 218 -11.69 2.62 1.51
CA TYR A 218 -12.41 2.05 2.65
C TYR A 218 -13.36 3.06 3.31
N ASP A 219 -12.86 4.19 3.80
CA ASP A 219 -13.71 5.12 4.56
C ASP A 219 -14.62 5.98 3.66
N VAL A 220 -14.13 6.35 2.48
CA VAL A 220 -14.80 7.26 1.55
C VAL A 220 -14.73 6.70 0.13
N PRO A 221 -15.83 6.75 -0.66
CA PRO A 221 -15.79 6.34 -2.06
C PRO A 221 -14.88 7.26 -2.86
N MET A 222 -13.97 6.69 -3.66
CA MET A 222 -12.99 7.45 -4.45
C MET A 222 -13.16 7.21 -5.96
N THR A 223 -13.07 8.27 -6.75
CA THR A 223 -12.98 8.20 -8.21
C THR A 223 -11.65 7.57 -8.66
N LYS A 224 -11.56 7.17 -9.94
CA LYS A 224 -10.31 6.63 -10.49
C LYS A 224 -9.18 7.67 -10.42
N GLU A 225 -9.51 8.94 -10.65
CA GLU A 225 -8.57 10.07 -10.58
C GLU A 225 -8.06 10.31 -9.16
N GLU A 226 -8.95 10.27 -8.16
CA GLU A 226 -8.56 10.40 -6.75
C GLU A 226 -7.68 9.22 -6.31
N LEU A 227 -8.03 7.99 -6.69
CA LEU A 227 -7.22 6.81 -6.40
C LEU A 227 -5.85 6.87 -7.08
N SER A 228 -5.79 7.33 -8.34
CA SER A 228 -4.54 7.49 -9.07
C SER A 228 -3.58 8.47 -8.36
N LEU A 229 -4.12 9.57 -7.83
CA LEU A 229 -3.35 10.55 -7.06
C LEU A 229 -2.96 10.03 -5.67
N GLU A 230 -3.89 9.37 -4.97
CA GLU A 230 -3.64 8.83 -3.63
C GLU A 230 -2.53 7.76 -3.66
N LEU A 231 -2.59 6.87 -4.65
CA LEU A 231 -1.69 5.73 -4.79
C LEU A 231 -0.44 6.06 -5.61
N GLY A 232 -0.39 7.21 -6.29
CA GLY A 232 0.69 7.55 -7.23
C GLY A 232 0.82 6.57 -8.40
N VAL A 233 -0.27 5.89 -8.77
CA VAL A 233 -0.30 4.90 -9.85
C VAL A 233 -0.96 5.50 -11.08
N SER A 234 -0.35 5.32 -12.25
CA SER A 234 -0.94 5.83 -13.49
C SER A 234 -2.23 5.11 -13.85
N MET A 235 -3.13 5.86 -14.47
CA MET A 235 -4.49 5.44 -14.81
C MET A 235 -4.56 4.12 -15.60
N PRO A 236 -3.69 3.84 -16.60
CA PRO A 236 -3.78 2.59 -17.37
C PRO A 236 -3.66 1.33 -16.49
N TYR A 237 -2.76 1.32 -15.51
CA TYR A 237 -2.57 0.17 -14.63
C TYR A 237 -3.62 0.11 -13.53
N LEU A 238 -4.07 1.27 -13.05
CA LEU A 238 -5.12 1.35 -12.06
C LEU A 238 -6.47 0.85 -12.62
N GLU A 239 -6.80 1.21 -13.86
CA GLU A 239 -8.06 0.81 -14.50
C GLU A 239 -8.22 -0.71 -14.54
N ASP A 240 -7.17 -1.46 -14.91
CA ASP A 240 -7.20 -2.92 -14.96
C ASP A 240 -7.43 -3.53 -13.56
N GLU A 241 -6.75 -3.04 -12.52
CA GLU A 241 -6.94 -3.54 -11.15
C GLU A 241 -8.32 -3.20 -10.58
N LEU A 242 -8.86 -2.02 -10.90
CA LEU A 242 -10.22 -1.65 -10.49
C LEU A 242 -11.26 -2.57 -11.13
N ASP A 243 -11.10 -2.91 -12.41
CA ASP A 243 -12.00 -3.80 -13.11
C ASP A 243 -11.93 -5.24 -12.53
N ILE A 244 -10.74 -5.71 -12.15
CA ILE A 244 -10.54 -7.00 -11.46
C ILE A 244 -11.25 -7.02 -10.11
N LEU A 245 -11.04 -5.98 -9.28
CA LEU A 245 -11.62 -5.90 -7.93
C LEU A 245 -13.14 -5.70 -7.95
N GLU A 246 -13.66 -4.92 -8.91
CA GLU A 246 -15.10 -4.76 -9.13
C GLU A 246 -15.73 -6.09 -9.59
N ALA A 247 -15.13 -6.78 -10.56
CA ALA A 247 -15.61 -8.08 -11.03
C ALA A 247 -15.56 -9.16 -9.94
N ALA A 248 -14.57 -9.11 -9.04
CA ALA A 248 -14.47 -9.98 -7.88
C ALA A 248 -15.50 -9.65 -6.77
N GLY A 249 -16.17 -8.49 -6.85
CA GLY A 249 -17.13 -8.01 -5.84
C GLY A 249 -16.47 -7.42 -4.59
N LEU A 250 -15.16 -7.14 -4.63
CA LEU A 250 -14.37 -6.56 -3.54
C LEU A 250 -14.47 -5.03 -3.50
N LEU A 251 -14.74 -4.41 -4.66
CA LEU A 251 -15.14 -3.02 -4.80
C LEU A 251 -16.57 -2.94 -5.32
N LYS A 252 -17.30 -1.93 -4.88
CA LYS A 252 -18.59 -1.56 -5.42
C LYS A 252 -18.50 -0.18 -6.06
N LYS A 253 -18.88 -0.09 -7.33
CA LYS A 253 -18.97 1.17 -8.05
C LYS A 253 -20.27 1.90 -7.71
N THR A 254 -20.15 3.15 -7.27
CA THR A 254 -21.27 4.05 -6.96
C THR A 254 -21.09 5.33 -7.77
N GLY A 255 -21.85 5.46 -8.87
CA GLY A 255 -21.63 6.52 -9.85
C GLY A 255 -20.25 6.39 -10.50
N ASN A 256 -19.40 7.40 -10.33
CA ASN A 256 -18.02 7.41 -10.85
C ASN A 256 -16.98 6.99 -9.82
N SER A 257 -17.39 6.71 -8.58
CA SER A 257 -16.50 6.36 -7.47
C SER A 257 -16.56 4.87 -7.16
N TYR A 258 -15.50 4.39 -6.52
CA TYR A 258 -15.31 3.03 -6.04
C TYR A 258 -15.26 3.04 -4.52
N GLN A 259 -15.94 2.09 -3.91
CA GLN A 259 -16.02 1.91 -2.47
C GLN A 259 -15.67 0.46 -2.13
N THR A 260 -14.84 0.25 -1.12
CA THR A 260 -14.53 -1.11 -0.63
C THR A 260 -15.78 -1.80 -0.10
N ASN A 261 -15.97 -3.06 -0.48
CA ASN A 261 -17.18 -3.85 -0.25
C ASN A 261 -16.95 -5.04 0.70
N LEU A 262 -15.88 -4.99 1.48
CA LEU A 262 -15.55 -5.96 2.53
C LEU A 262 -15.25 -5.23 3.84
N VAL A 263 -15.47 -5.90 4.97
CA VAL A 263 -15.12 -5.36 6.29
C VAL A 263 -13.61 -5.46 6.51
N ILE A 264 -13.00 -4.38 7.02
CA ILE A 264 -11.60 -4.36 7.43
C ILE A 264 -11.56 -4.20 8.95
N LEU A 265 -10.97 -5.15 9.65
CA LEU A 265 -10.67 -5.08 11.08
C LEU A 265 -9.43 -4.20 11.24
N THR A 266 -9.67 -2.90 11.41
CA THR A 266 -8.63 -1.88 11.44
C THR A 266 -7.86 -1.89 12.76
N GLU A 267 -6.63 -1.37 12.77
CA GLU A 267 -5.87 -1.23 14.03
C GLU A 267 -6.61 -0.36 15.06
N ALA A 268 -7.38 0.63 14.61
CA ALA A 268 -8.21 1.47 15.48
C ALA A 268 -9.33 0.65 16.14
N TYR A 269 -10.03 -0.17 15.35
CA TYR A 269 -11.05 -1.10 15.83
C TYR A 269 -10.48 -2.10 16.86
N GLU A 270 -9.37 -2.76 16.52
CA GLU A 270 -8.76 -3.80 17.36
C GLU A 270 -8.34 -3.26 18.73
N LYS A 271 -7.76 -2.05 18.76
CA LYS A 271 -7.38 -1.38 20.03
C LYS A 271 -8.58 -1.14 20.93
N GLU A 272 -9.67 -0.63 20.38
CA GLU A 272 -10.89 -0.38 21.15
C GLU A 272 -11.55 -1.68 21.61
N PHE A 273 -11.61 -2.69 20.73
CA PHE A 273 -12.16 -4.00 21.03
C PHE A 273 -11.42 -4.66 22.20
N VAL A 274 -10.09 -4.74 22.13
CA VAL A 274 -9.27 -5.33 23.20
C VAL A 274 -9.45 -4.58 24.51
N GLN A 275 -9.44 -3.23 24.49
CA GLN A 275 -9.65 -2.42 25.68
C GLN A 275 -11.03 -2.68 26.33
N SER A 276 -12.07 -2.83 25.51
CA SER A 276 -13.46 -2.97 25.97
C SER A 276 -13.80 -4.39 26.46
N THR A 277 -13.03 -5.41 26.05
CA THR A 277 -13.31 -6.81 26.36
C THR A 277 -12.34 -7.47 27.34
N ALA A 278 -11.18 -6.85 27.62
CA ALA A 278 -10.13 -7.42 28.47
C ALA A 278 -10.62 -7.99 29.82
N ALA A 279 -11.54 -7.29 30.50
CA ALA A 279 -12.05 -7.71 31.81
C ALA A 279 -12.90 -8.99 31.77
N ILE A 280 -13.48 -9.34 30.61
CA ILE A 280 -14.33 -10.52 30.43
C ILE A 280 -13.46 -11.78 30.43
N TYR A 281 -12.32 -11.73 29.74
CA TYR A 281 -11.45 -12.88 29.56
C TYR A 281 -10.84 -13.37 30.88
N GLU A 282 -10.39 -12.46 31.75
CA GLU A 282 -9.74 -12.81 33.03
C GLU A 282 -10.67 -13.68 33.91
N LYS A 283 -11.91 -13.24 34.09
CA LYS A 283 -12.89 -13.95 34.91
C LYS A 283 -13.22 -15.32 34.30
N THR A 284 -13.46 -15.37 33.00
CA THR A 284 -13.86 -16.60 32.31
C THR A 284 -12.71 -17.61 32.27
N ALA A 285 -11.48 -17.16 32.01
CA ALA A 285 -10.29 -18.02 31.96
C ALA A 285 -10.08 -18.74 33.30
N ASN A 286 -10.15 -18.00 34.41
CA ASN A 286 -9.99 -18.58 35.74
C ASN A 286 -11.09 -19.61 36.08
N ALA A 287 -12.34 -19.34 35.70
CA ALA A 287 -13.45 -20.28 35.91
C ALA A 287 -13.27 -21.56 35.07
N VAL A 288 -13.00 -21.40 33.77
CA VAL A 288 -12.79 -22.51 32.84
C VAL A 288 -11.59 -23.38 33.25
N PHE A 289 -10.50 -22.75 33.70
CA PHE A 289 -9.33 -23.49 34.21
C PHE A 289 -9.65 -24.27 35.48
N ALA A 290 -10.33 -23.66 36.45
CA ALA A 290 -10.72 -24.32 37.69
C ALA A 290 -11.59 -25.56 37.44
N ASP A 291 -12.55 -25.46 36.52
CA ASP A 291 -13.39 -26.58 36.11
C ASP A 291 -12.57 -27.70 35.45
N ALA A 292 -11.69 -27.35 34.50
CA ALA A 292 -10.81 -28.32 33.84
C ALA A 292 -9.89 -29.04 34.84
N LEU A 293 -9.32 -28.30 35.81
CA LEU A 293 -8.49 -28.86 36.86
C LEU A 293 -9.27 -29.84 37.76
N ALA A 294 -10.51 -29.50 38.11
CA ALA A 294 -11.37 -30.38 38.90
C ALA A 294 -11.78 -31.66 38.15
N LEU A 295 -11.84 -31.62 36.82
CA LEU A 295 -12.15 -32.77 35.97
C LEU A 295 -10.94 -33.69 35.71
N LEU A 296 -9.72 -33.22 35.94
CA LEU A 296 -8.49 -33.93 35.59
C LEU A 296 -8.44 -35.39 36.10
N PRO A 297 -8.78 -35.72 37.37
CA PRO A 297 -8.78 -37.10 37.84
C PRO A 297 -9.77 -38.00 37.11
N LYS A 298 -10.94 -37.46 36.73
CA LYS A 298 -11.97 -38.22 35.99
C LYS A 298 -11.53 -38.47 34.56
N VAL A 299 -10.97 -37.46 33.90
CA VAL A 299 -10.45 -37.59 32.53
C VAL A 299 -9.30 -38.58 32.50
N ARG A 300 -8.38 -38.53 33.48
CA ARG A 300 -7.24 -39.47 33.55
C ARG A 300 -7.67 -40.93 33.73
N ALA A 301 -8.87 -41.18 34.26
CA ALA A 301 -9.44 -42.52 34.38
C ALA A 301 -10.07 -43.04 33.08
N LEU A 302 -10.25 -42.19 32.07
CA LEU A 302 -10.74 -42.59 30.76
C LEU A 302 -9.65 -43.37 30.00
N ASN A 303 -10.09 -44.37 29.23
CA ASN A 303 -9.18 -45.21 28.45
C ASN A 303 -8.93 -44.60 27.07
N PHE A 304 -7.96 -43.70 26.96
CA PHE A 304 -7.51 -43.11 25.70
C PHE A 304 -6.02 -43.34 25.49
N HIS A 305 -5.61 -43.48 24.24
CA HIS A 305 -4.21 -43.72 23.90
C HIS A 305 -3.41 -42.43 24.08
N THR A 306 -2.34 -42.52 24.85
CA THR A 306 -1.34 -41.47 25.02
C THR A 306 0.05 -42.10 25.06
N GLU A 307 1.07 -41.27 24.93
CA GLU A 307 2.41 -41.67 25.35
C GLU A 307 2.41 -42.07 26.83
N SER A 308 3.25 -43.03 27.21
CA SER A 308 3.37 -43.56 28.58
C SER A 308 3.71 -42.51 29.66
N CYS A 309 4.04 -41.27 29.28
CA CYS A 309 4.40 -40.15 30.14
C CYS A 309 3.56 -38.87 29.94
N TYR A 310 2.26 -38.99 29.65
CA TYR A 310 1.37 -37.83 29.47
C TYR A 310 1.07 -37.09 30.80
N ASP A 311 1.77 -35.96 31.01
CA ASP A 311 1.68 -35.15 32.23
C ASP A 311 0.37 -34.34 32.34
N ASP A 312 0.09 -33.86 33.55
CA ASP A 312 -1.12 -33.09 33.87
C ASP A 312 -1.23 -31.80 33.05
N ASN A 313 -0.12 -31.12 32.77
CA ASN A 313 -0.14 -29.89 31.99
C ASN A 313 -0.55 -30.17 30.54
N ARG A 314 0.02 -31.20 29.89
CA ARG A 314 -0.41 -31.63 28.54
C ARG A 314 -1.88 -32.04 28.52
N LEU A 315 -2.37 -32.71 29.57
CA LEU A 315 -3.77 -33.10 29.67
C LEU A 315 -4.71 -31.90 29.82
N LEU A 316 -4.33 -30.90 30.62
CA LEU A 316 -5.06 -29.63 30.74
C LEU A 316 -5.15 -28.93 29.38
N TRP A 317 -4.04 -28.78 28.66
CA TRP A 317 -4.03 -28.23 27.30
C TRP A 317 -5.00 -28.97 26.36
N THR A 318 -5.06 -30.30 26.48
CA THR A 318 -5.94 -31.15 25.63
C THR A 318 -7.41 -30.89 25.93
N ILE A 319 -7.83 -31.00 27.20
CA ILE A 319 -9.25 -30.89 27.56
C ILE A 319 -9.76 -29.45 27.45
N LEU A 320 -8.90 -28.45 27.71
CA LEU A 320 -9.24 -27.05 27.48
C LEU A 320 -9.45 -26.81 25.99
N ASN A 321 -8.55 -27.27 25.12
CA ASN A 321 -8.73 -27.14 23.67
C ASN A 321 -10.03 -27.81 23.18
N ILE A 322 -10.37 -28.99 23.70
CA ILE A 322 -11.64 -29.67 23.39
C ILE A 322 -12.83 -28.82 23.86
N ALA A 323 -12.82 -28.33 25.10
CA ALA A 323 -13.87 -27.47 25.63
C ALA A 323 -14.02 -26.17 24.83
N MET A 324 -12.93 -25.61 24.31
CA MET A 324 -12.95 -24.44 23.42
C MET A 324 -13.63 -24.74 22.08
N ILE A 325 -13.28 -25.86 21.44
CA ILE A 325 -13.88 -26.29 20.16
C ILE A 325 -15.37 -26.62 20.34
N GLU A 326 -15.74 -27.28 21.43
CA GLU A 326 -17.13 -27.56 21.76
C GLU A 326 -17.90 -26.28 22.08
N GLY A 327 -17.29 -25.33 22.81
CA GLY A 327 -17.86 -24.00 23.05
C GLY A 327 -18.15 -23.26 21.75
N PHE A 328 -17.24 -23.30 20.78
CA PHE A 328 -17.46 -22.73 19.44
C PHE A 328 -18.63 -23.39 18.72
N THR A 329 -18.71 -24.72 18.81
CA THR A 329 -19.81 -25.51 18.22
C THR A 329 -21.16 -25.16 18.86
N LEU A 330 -21.20 -25.03 20.18
CA LEU A 330 -22.40 -24.63 20.93
C LEU A 330 -22.81 -23.19 20.59
N ALA A 331 -21.88 -22.25 20.58
CA ALA A 331 -22.15 -20.85 20.21
C ALA A 331 -22.72 -20.75 18.79
N SER A 332 -22.21 -21.56 17.87
CA SER A 332 -22.70 -21.63 16.48
C SER A 332 -24.08 -22.30 16.36
N LYS A 333 -24.47 -23.17 17.30
CA LYS A 333 -25.82 -23.75 17.37
C LYS A 333 -26.83 -22.78 17.98
N HIS A 334 -26.47 -22.14 19.10
CA HIS A 334 -27.33 -21.15 19.78
C HIS A 334 -27.54 -19.91 18.93
N GLU A 335 -26.45 -19.40 18.36
CA GLU A 335 -26.44 -18.21 17.54
C GLU A 335 -25.62 -18.42 16.26
N PRO A 336 -26.27 -18.94 15.20
CA PRO A 336 -25.59 -19.22 13.94
C PRO A 336 -24.93 -17.98 13.33
N ILE A 337 -23.77 -18.18 12.72
CA ILE A 337 -23.07 -17.18 11.88
C ILE A 337 -23.94 -16.79 10.66
N GLY A 338 -24.82 -17.70 10.24
CA GLY A 338 -25.65 -17.58 9.04
C GLY A 338 -25.04 -18.31 7.84
N LYS A 339 -25.82 -18.43 6.77
CA LYS A 339 -25.38 -19.10 5.55
C LYS A 339 -24.32 -18.24 4.83
N ALA A 340 -23.24 -18.90 4.39
CA ALA A 340 -22.23 -18.27 3.54
C ALA A 340 -22.87 -17.78 2.22
N PRO A 341 -22.72 -16.51 1.83
CA PRO A 341 -23.26 -15.99 0.58
C PRO A 341 -22.46 -16.51 -0.62
N LYS A 342 -23.11 -16.54 -1.79
CA LYS A 342 -22.44 -16.88 -3.06
C LYS A 342 -21.49 -15.74 -3.44
N LEU A 343 -20.27 -16.08 -3.83
CA LEU A 343 -19.24 -15.12 -4.22
C LEU A 343 -19.09 -15.00 -5.73
N ALA A 344 -18.57 -13.86 -6.20
CA ALA A 344 -18.48 -13.53 -7.62
C ALA A 344 -17.51 -14.43 -8.39
N LEU A 345 -16.37 -14.79 -7.78
CA LEU A 345 -15.39 -15.70 -8.38
C LEU A 345 -15.73 -17.19 -8.19
N GLY A 346 -16.87 -17.49 -7.55
CA GLY A 346 -17.31 -18.85 -7.25
C GLY A 346 -17.20 -19.22 -5.77
N GLY A 347 -17.85 -20.34 -5.42
CA GLY A 347 -17.95 -20.80 -4.03
C GLY A 347 -18.95 -20.01 -3.19
N TYR A 348 -18.97 -20.34 -1.91
CA TYR A 348 -19.78 -19.72 -0.87
C TYR A 348 -18.89 -19.33 0.30
N GLY A 349 -18.85 -18.04 0.62
CA GLY A 349 -18.01 -17.56 1.71
C GLY A 349 -18.21 -16.09 2.02
N ARG A 350 -17.50 -15.62 3.04
CA ARG A 350 -17.37 -14.23 3.43
C ARG A 350 -15.90 -13.85 3.39
N ILE A 351 -15.64 -12.66 2.85
CA ILE A 351 -14.30 -12.10 2.71
C ILE A 351 -14.23 -10.88 3.61
N PHE A 352 -13.15 -10.78 4.36
CA PHE A 352 -12.84 -9.65 5.22
C PHE A 352 -11.32 -9.50 5.27
N GLY A 353 -10.84 -8.44 5.89
CA GLY A 353 -9.39 -8.23 5.95
C GLY A 353 -8.94 -7.37 7.12
N TYR A 354 -7.66 -7.05 7.08
CA TYR A 354 -6.92 -6.37 8.14
C TYR A 354 -5.98 -5.34 7.52
N ASP A 355 -5.74 -4.23 8.22
CA ASP A 355 -4.78 -3.18 7.84
C ASP A 355 -3.44 -3.28 8.60
N ASN A 356 -3.23 -4.37 9.34
CA ASN A 356 -2.21 -4.47 10.38
C ASN A 356 -1.28 -5.69 10.24
N ASP A 357 -1.22 -6.31 9.05
CA ASP A 357 -0.32 -7.45 8.76
C ASP A 357 -0.48 -8.63 9.75
N TYR A 358 -1.72 -8.98 10.10
CA TYR A 358 -2.01 -10.05 11.06
C TYR A 358 -1.38 -9.85 12.45
N ARG A 359 -1.07 -8.59 12.81
CA ARG A 359 -0.45 -8.28 14.11
C ARG A 359 -1.29 -8.77 15.29
N PHE A 360 -2.61 -8.71 15.16
CA PHE A 360 -3.57 -9.15 16.18
C PHE A 360 -4.04 -10.61 15.98
N HIS A 361 -3.40 -11.39 15.11
CA HIS A 361 -3.72 -12.82 15.00
C HIS A 361 -3.10 -13.61 16.15
N HIS A 362 -3.92 -14.51 16.68
CA HIS A 362 -3.56 -15.42 17.77
C HIS A 362 -3.36 -16.87 17.32
N PHE A 363 -3.45 -17.15 16.02
CA PHE A 363 -3.31 -18.48 15.45
C PHE A 363 -2.39 -18.48 14.22
N HIS A 364 -1.60 -19.53 14.07
CA HIS A 364 -0.87 -19.85 12.83
C HIS A 364 -1.64 -20.82 11.92
N GLY A 365 -2.79 -21.31 12.39
CA GLY A 365 -3.67 -22.21 11.66
C GLY A 365 -4.53 -23.04 12.61
N ILE A 366 -5.72 -23.41 12.14
CA ILE A 366 -6.70 -24.15 12.96
C ILE A 366 -7.44 -25.17 12.11
N THR A 367 -7.52 -26.40 12.60
CA THR A 367 -8.49 -27.42 12.16
C THR A 367 -9.23 -27.93 13.39
N MET A 368 -10.53 -27.64 13.45
CA MET A 368 -11.37 -28.09 14.56
C MET A 368 -11.83 -29.53 14.37
N ARG A 369 -12.05 -29.95 13.12
CA ARG A 369 -12.48 -31.31 12.77
C ARG A 369 -12.10 -31.62 11.33
N THR A 370 -11.14 -32.52 11.15
CA THR A 370 -10.68 -33.00 9.85
C THR A 370 -11.04 -34.46 9.71
N GLU A 371 -12.19 -34.70 9.09
CA GLU A 371 -12.80 -36.02 8.95
C GLU A 371 -12.36 -36.70 7.65
N LYS A 372 -12.01 -37.99 7.75
CA LYS A 372 -11.74 -38.82 6.59
C LYS A 372 -13.03 -39.10 5.83
N GLU A 373 -12.96 -39.20 4.50
CA GLU A 373 -14.15 -39.33 3.63
C GLU A 373 -15.08 -40.50 3.99
N ASP A 374 -14.53 -41.60 4.51
CA ASP A 374 -15.30 -42.78 4.93
C ASP A 374 -15.85 -42.68 6.36
N GLY A 375 -15.63 -41.56 7.04
CA GLY A 375 -16.13 -41.31 8.39
C GLY A 375 -15.51 -42.22 9.46
N THR A 376 -14.35 -42.83 9.20
CA THR A 376 -13.72 -43.81 10.13
C THR A 376 -12.84 -43.18 11.21
N VAL A 377 -12.32 -41.98 10.95
CA VAL A 377 -11.42 -41.27 11.83
C VAL A 377 -11.49 -39.77 11.53
N TRP A 378 -11.28 -38.96 12.55
CA TRP A 378 -11.03 -37.53 12.40
C TRP A 378 -10.01 -37.04 13.42
N PHE A 379 -9.44 -35.86 13.19
CA PHE A 379 -8.55 -35.21 14.15
C PHE A 379 -8.79 -33.71 14.21
N SER A 380 -8.27 -33.08 15.24
CA SER A 380 -8.15 -31.64 15.38
C SER A 380 -6.70 -31.25 15.61
N ALA A 381 -6.28 -30.13 15.03
CA ALA A 381 -4.99 -29.51 15.29
C ALA A 381 -5.13 -27.99 15.34
N VAL A 382 -4.76 -27.37 16.47
CA VAL A 382 -4.87 -25.92 16.68
C VAL A 382 -3.50 -25.33 16.99
N ASN A 383 -2.99 -24.48 16.09
CA ASN A 383 -1.72 -23.77 16.26
C ASN A 383 -1.96 -22.42 16.93
N TYR A 384 -2.12 -22.40 18.26
CA TYR A 384 -2.09 -21.14 18.99
C TYR A 384 -0.71 -20.48 18.84
N ARG A 385 -0.67 -19.16 18.66
CA ARG A 385 0.59 -18.43 18.52
C ARG A 385 1.48 -18.55 19.76
N ILE A 386 0.87 -18.63 20.94
CA ILE A 386 1.60 -18.80 22.21
C ILE A 386 2.34 -20.14 22.34
N ILE A 387 1.95 -21.17 21.58
CA ILE A 387 2.59 -22.50 21.59
C ILE A 387 3.48 -22.76 20.36
N GLU A 388 3.65 -21.79 19.46
CA GLU A 388 4.44 -21.93 18.22
C GLU A 388 5.81 -22.56 18.45
N ARG A 389 6.48 -22.18 19.56
CA ARG A 389 7.82 -22.68 19.91
C ARG A 389 7.88 -24.18 20.18
N CYS A 390 6.79 -24.81 20.61
CA CYS A 390 6.76 -26.23 20.97
C CYS A 390 5.93 -27.07 20.00
N GLN A 391 5.00 -26.46 19.25
CA GLN A 391 4.15 -27.15 18.30
C GLN A 391 3.71 -26.21 17.16
N LEU A 392 3.94 -26.65 15.92
CA LEU A 392 3.46 -25.97 14.72
C LEU A 392 3.08 -27.02 13.66
N TYR A 393 1.80 -27.33 13.55
CA TYR A 393 1.31 -28.30 12.57
C TYR A 393 1.14 -27.62 11.21
N SER A 394 1.76 -28.16 10.16
CA SER A 394 1.72 -27.54 8.83
C SER A 394 0.36 -27.75 8.16
N HIS A 395 -0.29 -26.64 7.78
CA HIS A 395 -1.49 -26.64 6.93
C HIS A 395 -1.13 -26.56 5.43
N ILE A 396 0.15 -26.59 5.08
CA ILE A 396 0.61 -26.64 3.70
C ILE A 396 0.45 -28.08 3.20
N HIS A 397 -0.03 -28.27 1.96
CA HIS A 397 -0.34 -29.60 1.40
C HIS A 397 -1.24 -30.44 2.31
N PHE A 398 -2.30 -29.79 2.81
CA PHE A 398 -3.16 -30.29 3.88
C PHE A 398 -3.80 -31.66 3.59
N ASP A 399 -4.04 -31.98 2.32
CA ASP A 399 -4.51 -33.30 1.86
C ASP A 399 -3.54 -34.42 2.27
N ARG A 400 -2.23 -34.19 2.10
CA ARG A 400 -1.18 -35.16 2.35
C ARG A 400 -0.88 -35.31 3.83
N THR A 401 -0.83 -34.19 4.56
CA THR A 401 -0.62 -34.20 6.01
C THR A 401 -1.79 -34.86 6.72
N SER A 402 -3.03 -34.57 6.31
CA SER A 402 -4.24 -35.20 6.87
C SER A 402 -4.26 -36.71 6.63
N ALA A 403 -3.89 -37.17 5.42
CA ALA A 403 -3.82 -38.60 5.11
C ALA A 403 -2.86 -39.36 6.04
N ALA A 404 -1.65 -38.83 6.26
CA ALA A 404 -0.67 -39.43 7.17
C ALA A 404 -1.15 -39.43 8.63
N MET A 405 -1.79 -38.34 9.08
CA MET A 405 -2.37 -38.25 10.43
C MET A 405 -3.46 -39.29 10.65
N TRP A 406 -4.38 -39.48 9.70
CA TRP A 406 -5.41 -40.52 9.79
C TRP A 406 -4.81 -41.93 9.85
N ASP A 407 -3.81 -42.21 9.02
CA ASP A 407 -3.14 -43.52 8.99
C ASP A 407 -2.37 -43.79 10.30
N ALA A 408 -1.75 -42.77 10.91
CA ALA A 408 -1.12 -42.87 12.22
C ALA A 408 -2.12 -43.09 13.37
N ILE A 409 -3.28 -42.43 13.33
CA ILE A 409 -4.35 -42.64 14.31
C ILE A 409 -4.88 -44.08 14.21
N LEU A 410 -5.06 -44.59 12.98
CA LEU A 410 -5.55 -45.93 12.69
C LEU A 410 -4.48 -47.03 12.83
N SER A 411 -3.24 -46.67 13.16
CA SER A 411 -2.12 -47.60 13.28
C SER A 411 -1.84 -48.44 12.03
N LYS A 412 -1.91 -47.80 10.86
CA LYS A 412 -1.68 -48.45 9.57
C LYS A 412 -0.20 -48.52 9.18
N PRO A 413 0.15 -49.36 8.19
CA PRO A 413 1.48 -49.36 7.61
C PRO A 413 1.85 -47.99 7.01
N ALA A 414 3.12 -47.62 7.10
CA ALA A 414 3.65 -46.41 6.51
C ALA A 414 3.48 -46.40 4.98
N ASN A 415 2.98 -45.30 4.43
CA ASN A 415 2.93 -45.08 2.99
C ASN A 415 4.15 -44.25 2.55
N PRO A 416 5.19 -44.87 1.95
CA PRO A 416 6.41 -44.15 1.54
C PRO A 416 6.17 -43.14 0.42
N GLU A 417 5.07 -43.27 -0.34
CA GLU A 417 4.70 -42.34 -1.41
C GLU A 417 4.09 -41.04 -0.88
N ASN A 418 3.78 -40.94 0.43
CA ASN A 418 3.28 -39.71 1.03
C ASN A 418 4.46 -38.79 1.40
N PRO A 419 4.72 -37.69 0.67
CA PRO A 419 5.88 -36.84 0.90
C PRO A 419 5.80 -36.03 2.20
N ALA A 420 4.64 -35.96 2.85
CA ALA A 420 4.47 -35.27 4.14
C ALA A 420 4.93 -36.12 5.33
N LEU A 421 5.06 -37.44 5.16
CA LEU A 421 5.34 -38.37 6.26
C LEU A 421 6.69 -38.12 6.95
N PRO A 422 7.83 -37.88 6.24
CA PRO A 422 9.10 -37.61 6.90
C PRO A 422 9.05 -36.38 7.81
N GLU A 423 8.43 -35.29 7.36
CA GLU A 423 8.28 -34.05 8.13
C GLU A 423 7.43 -34.27 9.39
N LEU A 424 6.34 -35.04 9.29
CA LEU A 424 5.48 -35.35 10.44
C LEU A 424 6.19 -36.22 11.49
N ILE A 425 7.06 -37.14 11.06
CA ILE A 425 7.90 -37.96 11.95
C ILE A 425 8.99 -37.11 12.59
N GLU A 426 9.71 -36.30 11.81
CA GLU A 426 10.77 -35.40 12.30
C GLU A 426 10.23 -34.38 13.31
N ASN A 427 9.04 -33.83 13.03
CA ASN A 427 8.36 -32.90 13.94
C ASN A 427 7.70 -33.60 15.13
N GLY A 428 7.69 -34.94 15.16
CA GLY A 428 7.22 -35.72 16.29
C GLY A 428 5.70 -35.77 16.44
N PHE A 429 4.92 -35.50 15.39
CA PHE A 429 3.48 -35.83 15.34
C PHE A 429 3.27 -37.33 15.06
N ILE A 430 4.13 -37.81 14.17
CA ILE A 430 4.39 -39.16 13.65
C ILE A 430 5.28 -40.07 14.51
N ARG A 431 4.90 -41.27 14.93
CA ARG A 431 5.88 -42.35 15.22
C ARG A 431 5.77 -43.46 14.19
N CYS A 432 6.89 -44.02 13.77
CA CYS A 432 6.94 -45.18 12.89
C CYS A 432 7.87 -46.23 13.49
N GLU A 433 7.32 -47.39 13.84
CA GLU A 433 8.06 -48.53 14.40
C GLU A 433 7.69 -49.79 13.61
N ASN A 434 8.68 -50.50 13.06
CA ASN A 434 8.48 -51.69 12.21
C ASN A 434 7.46 -51.47 11.08
N ASP A 435 7.58 -50.34 10.37
CA ASP A 435 6.67 -49.88 9.32
C ASP A 435 5.22 -49.62 9.76
N ILE A 436 4.91 -49.62 11.06
CA ILE A 436 3.59 -49.26 11.58
C ILE A 436 3.62 -47.83 12.14
N LEU A 437 2.69 -47.01 11.66
CA LEU A 437 2.52 -45.64 12.15
C LEU A 437 1.76 -45.63 13.48
N SER A 438 2.06 -44.66 14.33
CA SER A 438 1.26 -44.35 15.52
C SER A 438 1.26 -42.85 15.81
N ALA A 439 0.13 -42.34 16.29
CA ALA A 439 -0.01 -40.95 16.66
C ALA A 439 0.76 -40.62 17.95
N ASN A 440 1.52 -39.52 17.95
CA ASN A 440 2.23 -39.01 19.13
C ASN A 440 1.43 -37.92 19.85
N PHE A 441 0.12 -38.12 19.97
CA PHE A 441 -0.85 -37.22 20.60
C PHE A 441 -2.05 -38.06 21.07
N PRO A 442 -2.94 -37.50 21.93
CA PRO A 442 -4.10 -38.23 22.42
C PRO A 442 -4.99 -38.76 21.30
N VAL A 443 -5.33 -40.06 21.36
CA VAL A 443 -6.29 -40.71 20.47
C VAL A 443 -7.40 -41.34 21.29
N PHE A 444 -8.64 -40.98 20.97
CA PHE A 444 -9.85 -41.45 21.66
C PHE A 444 -10.65 -42.40 20.77
N GLU A 445 -11.21 -43.44 21.37
CA GLU A 445 -12.35 -44.16 20.76
C GLU A 445 -13.61 -43.29 20.88
N ASN A 446 -14.54 -43.36 19.92
CA ASN A 446 -15.71 -42.46 19.88
C ASN A 446 -16.50 -42.45 21.19
N ALA A 447 -16.76 -43.62 21.78
CA ALA A 447 -17.49 -43.71 23.04
C ALA A 447 -16.77 -43.02 24.20
N VAL A 448 -15.43 -43.06 24.22
CA VAL A 448 -14.61 -42.37 25.22
C VAL A 448 -14.63 -40.87 24.97
N PHE A 449 -14.54 -40.45 23.70
CA PHE A 449 -14.65 -39.05 23.33
C PHE A 449 -16.02 -38.46 23.69
N GLU A 450 -17.12 -39.16 23.44
CA GLU A 450 -18.46 -38.71 23.85
C GLU A 450 -18.60 -38.58 25.37
N THR A 451 -18.02 -39.52 26.13
CA THR A 451 -17.96 -39.41 27.60
C THR A 451 -17.17 -38.18 28.04
N LEU A 452 -16.04 -37.89 27.37
CA LEU A 452 -15.24 -36.70 27.63
C LEU A 452 -16.02 -35.42 27.30
N SER A 453 -16.69 -35.36 26.15
CA SER A 453 -17.58 -34.25 25.76
C SER A 453 -18.72 -34.04 26.76
N GLU A 454 -19.29 -35.11 27.31
CA GLU A 454 -20.28 -35.03 28.39
C GLU A 454 -19.72 -34.40 29.66
N LEU A 455 -18.51 -34.80 30.06
CA LEU A 455 -17.84 -34.24 31.24
C LEU A 455 -17.49 -32.76 31.05
N LEU A 456 -17.07 -32.36 29.84
CA LEU A 456 -16.66 -30.99 29.52
C LEU A 456 -17.83 -30.06 29.19
N ARG A 457 -19.04 -30.59 28.99
CA ARG A 457 -20.22 -29.83 28.56
C ARG A 457 -20.50 -28.58 29.39
N PRO A 458 -20.49 -28.61 30.74
CA PRO A 458 -20.72 -27.39 31.53
C PRO A 458 -19.65 -26.32 31.28
N THR A 459 -18.39 -26.73 31.12
CA THR A 459 -17.28 -25.83 30.79
C THR A 459 -17.44 -25.27 29.37
N ALA A 460 -17.83 -26.10 28.41
CA ALA A 460 -18.10 -25.68 27.03
C ALA A 460 -19.27 -24.69 26.94
N GLU A 461 -20.30 -24.83 27.78
CA GLU A 461 -21.42 -23.86 27.88
C GLU A 461 -20.94 -22.49 28.38
N VAL A 462 -20.04 -22.45 29.37
CA VAL A 462 -19.43 -21.20 29.85
C VAL A 462 -18.60 -20.53 28.74
N VAL A 463 -17.79 -21.32 28.02
CA VAL A 463 -17.02 -20.82 26.87
C VAL A 463 -17.95 -20.31 25.76
N SER A 464 -19.02 -21.05 25.44
CA SER A 464 -20.01 -20.66 24.45
C SER A 464 -20.69 -19.34 24.80
N ALA A 465 -21.08 -19.14 26.06
CA ALA A 465 -21.68 -17.89 26.52
C ALA A 465 -20.71 -16.72 26.39
N CYS A 466 -19.43 -16.92 26.72
CA CYS A 466 -18.36 -15.93 26.52
C CYS A 466 -18.20 -15.58 25.03
N MET A 467 -18.14 -16.58 24.15
CA MET A 467 -18.02 -16.38 22.71
C MET A 467 -19.19 -15.56 22.13
N ILE A 468 -20.41 -15.81 22.59
CA ILE A 468 -21.59 -15.04 22.16
C ILE A 468 -21.45 -13.59 22.62
N ASP A 469 -21.25 -13.35 23.92
CA ASP A 469 -21.13 -11.99 24.50
C ASP A 469 -20.01 -11.18 23.84
N ILE A 470 -18.84 -11.79 23.62
CA ILE A 470 -17.71 -11.17 22.92
C ILE A 470 -18.08 -10.85 21.47
N SER A 471 -18.67 -11.80 20.73
CA SER A 471 -19.02 -11.56 19.32
C SER A 471 -20.10 -10.48 19.14
N ASP A 472 -21.02 -10.34 20.09
CA ASP A 472 -22.05 -9.29 20.05
C ASP A 472 -21.46 -7.91 20.36
N LYS A 473 -20.59 -7.81 21.36
CA LYS A 473 -19.83 -6.58 21.64
C LYS A 473 -18.95 -6.19 20.46
N ALA A 474 -18.23 -7.15 19.89
CA ALA A 474 -17.41 -6.94 18.71
C ALA A 474 -18.23 -6.43 17.52
N ALA A 475 -19.42 -6.99 17.29
CA ALA A 475 -20.31 -6.54 16.21
C ALA A 475 -20.76 -5.08 16.40
N ALA A 476 -21.08 -4.69 17.64
CA ALA A 476 -21.45 -3.31 17.97
C ALA A 476 -20.31 -2.33 17.71
N ILE A 477 -19.11 -2.60 18.27
CA ILE A 477 -17.92 -1.77 18.07
C ILE A 477 -17.57 -1.71 16.57
N LEU A 478 -17.58 -2.84 15.88
CA LEU A 478 -17.21 -2.90 14.47
C LEU A 478 -18.16 -2.08 13.60
N ALA A 479 -19.45 -2.04 13.93
CA ALA A 479 -20.43 -1.22 13.21
C ALA A 479 -20.19 0.30 13.37
N GLU A 480 -19.54 0.73 14.47
CA GLU A 480 -19.15 2.13 14.70
C GLU A 480 -17.94 2.53 13.85
N HIS A 481 -16.98 1.62 13.69
CA HIS A 481 -15.75 1.82 12.90
C HIS A 481 -15.95 1.58 11.41
N ALA A 482 -16.88 0.69 11.03
CA ALA A 482 -17.07 0.31 9.65
C ALA A 482 -17.87 1.35 8.82
N PRO A 483 -17.49 1.56 7.55
CA PRO A 483 -18.26 2.35 6.60
C PRO A 483 -19.69 1.80 6.42
N ALA A 484 -20.67 2.69 6.22
CA ALA A 484 -22.07 2.31 6.08
C ALA A 484 -22.33 1.26 4.98
N ALA A 485 -21.50 1.22 3.95
CA ALA A 485 -21.60 0.27 2.84
C ALA A 485 -21.39 -1.20 3.22
N VAL A 486 -20.74 -1.49 4.36
CA VAL A 486 -20.40 -2.86 4.81
C VAL A 486 -20.87 -3.18 6.23
N ARG A 487 -21.61 -2.27 6.88
CA ARG A 487 -22.11 -2.45 8.26
C ARG A 487 -22.99 -3.68 8.44
N ASP A 488 -23.76 -4.06 7.41
CA ASP A 488 -24.60 -5.24 7.42
C ASP A 488 -23.80 -6.56 7.51
N GLN A 489 -22.52 -6.53 7.13
CA GLN A 489 -21.63 -7.69 7.22
C GLN A 489 -21.01 -7.86 8.62
N CYS A 490 -20.94 -6.78 9.41
CA CYS A 490 -20.22 -6.72 10.69
C CYS A 490 -20.63 -7.82 11.70
N PRO A 491 -21.93 -8.11 11.92
CA PRO A 491 -22.32 -9.16 12.86
C PRO A 491 -21.79 -10.55 12.50
N ALA A 492 -21.79 -10.89 11.20
CA ALA A 492 -21.28 -12.19 10.76
C ALA A 492 -19.75 -12.26 10.88
N ILE A 493 -19.03 -11.19 10.50
CA ILE A 493 -17.56 -11.12 10.62
C ILE A 493 -17.13 -11.18 12.08
N ALA A 494 -17.81 -10.46 12.97
CA ALA A 494 -17.54 -10.51 14.41
C ALA A 494 -17.72 -11.91 15.00
N LYS A 495 -18.75 -12.65 14.57
CA LYS A 495 -18.95 -14.06 14.96
C LYS A 495 -17.88 -14.99 14.40
N ILE A 496 -17.41 -14.77 13.17
CA ILE A 496 -16.37 -15.59 12.55
C ILE A 496 -15.02 -15.40 13.26
N HIS A 497 -14.60 -14.14 13.43
CA HIS A 497 -13.27 -13.82 13.93
C HIS A 497 -13.20 -13.97 15.45
N HIS A 498 -14.02 -13.24 16.21
CA HIS A 498 -13.81 -13.12 17.65
C HIS A 498 -14.29 -14.31 18.47
N ARG A 499 -15.15 -15.17 17.94
CA ARG A 499 -15.44 -16.46 18.61
C ARG A 499 -14.23 -17.37 18.59
N LEU A 500 -13.42 -17.33 17.53
CA LEU A 500 -12.15 -18.05 17.49
C LEU A 500 -11.14 -17.41 18.45
N ASP A 501 -11.04 -16.07 18.45
CA ASP A 501 -10.11 -15.36 19.34
C ASP A 501 -10.38 -15.61 20.82
N VAL A 502 -11.64 -15.81 21.23
CA VAL A 502 -11.96 -16.20 22.62
C VAL A 502 -11.16 -17.43 23.04
N MET A 503 -10.98 -18.42 22.15
CA MET A 503 -10.19 -19.59 22.47
C MET A 503 -8.75 -19.21 22.82
N ALA A 504 -8.15 -18.30 22.05
CA ALA A 504 -6.78 -17.86 22.27
C ALA A 504 -6.66 -16.97 23.49
N PHE A 505 -7.51 -15.94 23.64
CA PHE A 505 -7.46 -15.04 24.78
C PHE A 505 -7.61 -15.77 26.11
N LEU A 506 -8.49 -16.78 26.20
CA LEU A 506 -8.64 -17.58 27.42
C LEU A 506 -7.39 -18.40 27.71
N ILE A 507 -6.79 -19.04 26.69
CA ILE A 507 -5.54 -19.80 26.83
C ILE A 507 -4.37 -18.90 27.23
N GLU A 508 -4.22 -17.75 26.57
CA GLU A 508 -3.16 -16.79 26.84
C GLU A 508 -3.26 -16.26 28.27
N LYS A 509 -4.46 -15.96 28.75
CA LYS A 509 -4.70 -15.59 30.16
C LYS A 509 -4.29 -16.70 31.13
N MET A 510 -4.60 -17.96 30.84
CA MET A 510 -4.18 -19.08 31.67
C MET A 510 -2.64 -19.24 31.69
N VAL A 511 -1.95 -18.96 30.59
CA VAL A 511 -0.48 -18.97 30.55
C VAL A 511 0.11 -17.78 31.31
N GLU A 512 -0.43 -16.57 31.13
CA GLU A 512 -0.04 -15.36 31.86
C GLU A 512 -0.18 -15.54 33.38
N ASN A 513 -1.25 -16.22 33.81
CA ASN A 513 -1.53 -16.51 35.21
C ASN A 513 -0.69 -17.68 35.77
N GLY A 514 0.17 -18.30 34.96
CA GLY A 514 1.00 -19.45 35.36
C GLY A 514 0.22 -20.74 35.60
N GLN A 515 -1.04 -20.81 35.13
CA GLN A 515 -1.92 -21.97 35.25
C GLN A 515 -1.58 -23.03 34.19
N LEU A 516 -1.22 -22.59 32.99
CA LEU A 516 -0.69 -23.42 31.91
C LEU A 516 0.78 -23.14 31.66
N ILE A 517 1.57 -24.20 31.52
CA ILE A 517 2.99 -24.12 31.20
C ILE A 517 3.16 -24.43 29.72
N VAL A 518 3.75 -23.49 28.98
CA VAL A 518 4.18 -23.73 27.59
C VAL A 518 5.56 -24.41 27.62
N PRO A 519 5.69 -25.65 27.12
CA PRO A 519 6.96 -26.38 27.13
C PRO A 519 8.10 -25.64 26.39
N GLN A 520 9.33 -25.94 26.80
CA GLN A 520 10.56 -25.43 26.13
C GLN A 520 11.06 -26.37 25.04
N LYS A 521 10.66 -27.64 25.09
CA LYS A 521 10.98 -28.65 24.08
C LYS A 521 9.78 -28.81 23.15
N ARG A 522 10.00 -29.42 21.98
CA ARG A 522 8.91 -29.82 21.10
C ARG A 522 7.97 -30.77 21.83
N THR A 523 6.70 -30.39 21.91
CA THR A 523 5.66 -31.12 22.63
C THR A 523 4.35 -30.86 21.92
N ASN A 524 3.70 -31.92 21.42
CA ASN A 524 2.38 -31.80 20.82
C ASN A 524 1.36 -31.40 21.89
N LEU A 525 0.79 -30.22 21.72
CA LEU A 525 -0.33 -29.67 22.49
C LEU A 525 -1.49 -29.40 21.52
N CYS A 526 -2.72 -29.30 22.02
CA CYS A 526 -3.88 -28.87 21.22
C CYS A 526 -4.10 -29.67 19.91
N ILE A 527 -3.64 -30.92 19.89
CA ILE A 527 -3.84 -31.88 18.80
C ILE A 527 -4.39 -33.17 19.41
N PHE A 528 -5.43 -33.73 18.80
CA PHE A 528 -5.99 -35.02 19.20
C PHE A 528 -6.68 -35.71 18.02
N GLY A 529 -6.80 -37.03 18.09
CA GLY A 529 -7.52 -37.86 17.12
C GLY A 529 -8.69 -38.62 17.75
N VAL A 530 -9.70 -38.94 16.93
CA VAL A 530 -10.86 -39.73 17.34
C VAL A 530 -11.15 -40.80 16.29
N LYS A 531 -11.25 -42.05 16.73
CA LYS A 531 -11.70 -43.19 15.92
C LYS A 531 -13.21 -43.33 16.04
N THR A 532 -13.92 -43.25 14.93
CA THR A 532 -15.39 -43.25 14.86
C THR A 532 -15.97 -44.63 14.55
N THR A 533 -15.17 -45.54 14.02
CA THR A 533 -15.53 -46.96 13.82
C THR A 533 -14.50 -47.86 14.49
N SER A 534 -14.99 -48.78 15.31
CA SER A 534 -14.28 -50.00 15.69
C SER A 534 -14.60 -51.14 14.74
#